data_AF-A0AAD9R8J5-F1
#
_entry.id   AF-A0AAD9R8J5-F1
#
_cell.length_a   1.000
_cell.length_b   1.000
_cell.length_c   1.000
_cell.angle_alpha   90.00
_cell.angle_beta   90.00
_cell.angle_gamma   90.00
#
_symmetry.space_group_name_H-M   'P 1'
#
loop_
_entity.id
_entity.type
_entity.pdbx_description
1 polymer ?
#
loop_
_entity_poly.entity_id
_entity_poly.type
_entity_poly.pdbx_seq_one_letter_code
_entity_poly.pdbx_strand_id
1 'polypeptide(L)' 'MRERASDRILRSQTYNKEYADKKRKGATEYSIGDLVSIKNFDNTRGVSQKLIPVFKGPYKVAEKFDND' A
#
# COMPACT_ATOMS: atom_id res chain seq x y z
N MET A 1 -10.14 -39.58 -3.37
CA MET A 1 -10.77 -38.52 -4.20
C MET A 1 -10.57 -37.12 -3.61
N ARG A 2 -10.79 -36.92 -2.30
CA ARG A 2 -10.62 -35.61 -1.62
C ARG A 2 -9.18 -35.06 -1.63
N GLU A 3 -8.19 -35.91 -1.41
CA GLU A 3 -6.76 -35.52 -1.39
C GLU A 3 -6.28 -34.95 -2.75
N ARG A 4 -6.66 -35.60 -3.85
CA ARG A 4 -6.38 -35.08 -5.20
C ARG A 4 -7.06 -33.73 -5.46
N ALA A 5 -8.22 -33.48 -4.85
CA ALA A 5 -8.92 -32.22 -4.96
C ALA A 5 -8.23 -31.12 -4.13
N SER A 6 -7.80 -31.43 -2.89
CA SER A 6 -7.03 -30.48 -2.06
C SER A 6 -5.71 -30.09 -2.72
N ASP A 7 -4.99 -31.05 -3.32
CA ASP A 7 -3.74 -30.77 -4.01
C ASP A 7 -3.93 -29.85 -5.21
N ARG A 8 -4.99 -30.06 -5.99
CA ARG A 8 -5.32 -29.20 -7.13
C ARG A 8 -5.69 -27.78 -6.69
N ILE A 9 -6.45 -27.65 -5.60
CA ILE A 9 -6.83 -26.35 -5.03
C ILE A 9 -5.57 -25.62 -4.56
N LEU A 10 -4.71 -26.29 -3.80
CA LEU A 10 -3.48 -25.69 -3.28
C LEU A 10 -2.59 -25.18 -4.42
N ARG A 11 -2.37 -26.00 -5.45
CA ARG A 11 -1.58 -25.60 -6.63
C ARG A 11 -2.15 -24.39 -7.35
N SER A 12 -3.48 -24.30 -7.47
CA SER A 12 -4.12 -23.14 -8.08
C SER A 12 -3.97 -21.89 -7.21
N GLN A 13 -4.11 -22.03 -5.89
CA GLN A 13 -3.93 -20.92 -4.95
C GLN A 13 -2.49 -20.40 -4.94
N THR A 14 -1.49 -21.29 -4.94
CA THR A 14 -0.07 -20.89 -4.98
C THR A 14 0.24 -20.17 -6.28
N TYR A 15 -0.19 -20.71 -7.42
CA TYR A 15 0.01 -20.07 -8.73
C TYR A 15 -0.62 -18.67 -8.79
N ASN A 16 -1.87 -18.55 -8.33
CA ASN A 16 -2.57 -17.27 -8.32
C ASN A 16 -1.89 -16.24 -7.42
N LYS A 17 -1.42 -16.67 -6.25
CA LYS A 17 -0.67 -15.81 -5.31
C LYS A 17 0.64 -15.34 -5.93
N GLU A 18 1.45 -16.25 -6.45
CA GLU A 18 2.74 -15.92 -7.08
C GLU A 18 2.57 -14.97 -8.27
N TYR A 19 1.54 -15.21 -9.10
CA TYR A 19 1.25 -14.35 -10.25
C TYR A 19 0.84 -12.94 -9.82
N ALA A 20 0.01 -12.83 -8.78
CA ALA A 20 -0.41 -11.55 -8.23
C ALA A 20 0.75 -10.81 -7.55
N ASP A 21 1.51 -11.50 -6.70
CA ASP A 21 2.63 -10.92 -5.95
C ASP A 21 3.76 -10.48 -6.88
N LYS A 22 4.02 -11.21 -7.98
CA LYS A 22 4.98 -10.80 -9.01
C LYS A 22 4.62 -9.48 -9.69
N LYS A 23 3.32 -9.18 -9.84
CA LYS A 23 2.83 -7.95 -10.49
C LYS A 23 2.67 -6.79 -9.52
N ARG A 24 2.46 -7.07 -8.24
CA ARG A 24 2.22 -6.04 -7.23
C ARG A 24 3.56 -5.48 -6.75
N LYS A 25 3.61 -4.17 -6.54
CA LYS A 25 4.69 -3.54 -5.79
C LYS A 25 4.44 -3.82 -4.30
N GLY A 26 5.48 -4.27 -3.59
CA GLY A 26 5.41 -4.43 -2.13
C GLY A 26 4.99 -3.12 -1.45
N ALA A 27 4.29 -3.24 -0.33
CA ALA A 27 3.93 -2.08 0.47
C ALA A 27 5.21 -1.41 1.00
N THR A 28 5.25 -0.07 0.97
CA THR A 28 6.33 0.66 1.62
C THR A 28 6.11 0.57 3.13
N GLU A 29 7.03 -0.08 3.83
CA GLU A 29 7.03 -0.11 5.29
C GLU A 29 7.73 1.14 5.83
N TYR A 30 7.11 1.77 6.83
CA TYR A 30 7.65 2.93 7.53
C TYR A 30 8.09 2.55 8.93
N SER A 31 9.21 3.12 9.36
CA SER A 31 9.74 2.99 10.71
C SER A 31 9.55 4.27 11.51
N ILE A 32 9.47 4.15 12.83
CA ILE A 32 9.43 5.31 13.72
C ILE A 32 10.70 6.14 13.51
N GLY A 33 10.51 7.42 13.23
CA GLY A 33 11.57 8.37 12.98
C GLY A 33 11.89 8.65 11.52
N ASP A 34 11.31 7.91 10.58
CA ASP A 34 11.46 8.18 9.15
C ASP A 34 10.89 9.56 8.79
N LEU A 35 11.55 10.23 7.83
CA LEU A 35 11.07 11.48 7.24
C LEU A 35 10.21 11.17 6.02
N VAL A 36 8.95 11.56 6.07
CA VAL A 36 7.95 11.28 5.04
C VAL A 36 7.23 12.56 4.64
N SER A 37 6.79 12.62 3.38
CA SER A 37 5.94 13.72 2.90
C SER A 37 4.53 13.21 2.69
N ILE A 38 3.53 13.98 3.13
CA ILE A 38 2.12 13.59 2.99
C ILE A 38 1.56 14.23 1.72
N LYS A 39 0.92 13.42 0.87
CA LYS A 39 0.28 13.93 -0.35
C LYS A 39 -0.87 14.86 0.01
N ASN A 40 -0.93 16.00 -0.66
CA ASN A 40 -2.01 16.96 -0.49
C ASN A 40 -3.24 16.50 -1.28
N PHE A 41 -4.39 16.40 -0.60
CA PHE A 41 -5.70 16.07 -1.19
C PHE A 41 -6.72 17.21 -1.03
N ASP A 42 -6.23 18.43 -0.82
CA ASP A 42 -7.09 19.61 -0.66
C ASP A 42 -7.91 19.86 -1.93
N ASN A 43 -9.23 19.77 -1.79
CA ASN A 43 -10.23 19.99 -2.84
C ASN A 43 -11.16 21.16 -2.51
N THR A 44 -10.67 22.14 -1.73
CA THR A 44 -11.45 23.32 -1.35
C THR A 44 -11.94 24.07 -2.59
N ARG A 45 -13.27 24.25 -2.71
CA ARG A 45 -13.90 24.94 -3.85
C ARG A 45 -13.46 26.40 -3.90
N GLY A 46 -13.09 26.87 -5.09
CA GLY A 46 -12.61 28.25 -5.31
C GLY A 46 -11.10 28.43 -5.17
N VAL A 47 -10.36 27.40 -4.76
CA VAL A 47 -8.89 27.43 -4.71
C VAL A 47 -8.30 26.74 -5.94
N SER A 48 -7.27 27.35 -6.54
CA SER A 48 -6.57 26.78 -7.70
C SER A 48 -5.66 25.64 -7.27
N GLN A 49 -6.01 24.42 -7.64
CA GLN A 49 -5.21 23.22 -7.37
C GLN A 49 -3.81 23.27 -7.99
N LYS A 50 -3.61 24.05 -9.06
CA LYS A 50 -2.30 24.20 -9.72
C LYS A 50 -1.27 24.92 -8.85
N LEU A 51 -1.72 25.79 -7.95
CA LEU A 51 -0.85 26.58 -7.08
C LEU A 51 -0.58 25.88 -5.74
N ILE A 52 -1.28 24.80 -5.46
CA ILE A 52 -1.13 24.03 -4.24
C ILE A 52 -0.02 22.98 -4.44
N PRO A 53 0.99 22.92 -3.56
CA PRO A 53 2.02 21.88 -3.61
C PRO A 53 1.41 20.48 -3.51
N VAL A 54 1.94 19.56 -4.31
CA VAL A 54 1.48 18.15 -4.38
C VAL A 54 1.72 17.41 -3.06
N PHE A 55 2.76 17.80 -2.32
CA PHE A 55 3.12 17.21 -1.02
C PHE A 55 3.27 18.31 0.03
N LYS A 56 2.89 17.98 1.27
CA LYS A 56 3.12 18.79 2.46
C LYS A 56 4.31 18.20 3.21
N GLY A 57 5.22 19.09 3.59
CA GLY A 57 6.28 18.99 4.62
C GLY A 57 7.04 17.67 4.80
N PRO A 58 8.32 17.71 5.23
CA PRO A 58 8.90 16.53 5.84
C PRO A 58 8.29 16.36 7.25
N TYR A 59 7.52 15.30 7.43
CA TYR A 59 7.00 14.86 8.72
C TYR A 59 7.83 13.71 9.24
N LYS A 60 7.90 13.57 10.57
CA LYS A 60 8.54 12.44 11.22
C LYS A 60 7.48 11.45 11.66
N VAL A 61 7.64 10.17 11.32
CA VAL A 61 6.76 9.11 11.81
C VAL A 61 6.94 8.99 13.33
N ALA A 62 5.89 9.27 14.10
CA ALA A 62 5.93 9.21 15.56
C ALA A 62 5.62 7.81 16.09
N GLU A 63 4.67 7.12 15.47
CA GLU A 63 4.17 5.82 15.89
C GLU A 63 3.71 5.04 14.66
N LYS A 64 3.85 3.71 14.71
CA LYS A 64 3.35 2.79 13.70
C LYS A 64 2.20 1.99 14.32
N PHE A 65 1.02 2.10 13.72
CA PHE A 65 -0.12 1.26 14.07
C PHE A 65 -0.12 0.00 13.20
N ASP A 66 -0.55 -1.12 13.77
CA ASP A 66 -0.76 -2.35 13.02
C ASP A 66 -2.02 -2.23 12.14
N ASN A 67 -2.06 -3.03 11.06
CA ASN A 67 -3.23 -3.11 10.19
C ASN A 67 -4.24 -4.10 10.78
N ASP A 68 -5.50 -3.69 10.96
CA ASP A 68 -6.67 -4.58 11.21
C ASP A 68 -7.12 -5.25 9.90
#